data_AF-A0A9P6WML8-F1
#
_entry.id   AF-A0A9P6WML8-F1
#
_cell.length_a   1.000
_cell.length_b   1.000
_cell.length_c   1.000
_cell.angle_alpha   90.00
_cell.angle_beta   90.00
_cell.angle_gamma   90.00
#
_symmetry.space_group_name_H-M   'P 1'
#
loop_
_entity.id
_entity.type
_entity.pdbx_description
1 polymer ?
#
loop_
_entity_poly.entity_id
_entity_poly.type
_entity_poly.pdbx_seq_one_letter_code
_entity_poly.pdbx_strand_id
1 'polypeptide(L)'
;MGKPNRELLSGGKRYKEARKLKHRVSEVVFDKEKRQDYLTGFHKRKLERKKKAQDYLEEQAKKDRLEERAKIREERKLQVQKKLAEMKQAMELNPFLDKNDKYFSDSENNDDDDDDDDDEDDEEEDNEFHDARENISDVKFADGLNSEEEWLGIDDKYKDNVESTTTQKKVKSGILKKQIYDIDNDDAPVIGMSEVTIESLENPNFLDLQSVTKQMNVDLTKTADVLNGSITRAKKYARLMGMSDSPEKTESVKGKVSKPKKKKFRYLSKTERKMKNMKEKNKAFKRKKKD
;
A
#
# COMPACT_ATOMS: atom_id res chain seq x y z
N MET A 1 56.79 -24.48 7.03
CA MET A 1 56.48 -23.69 8.24
C MET A 1 55.02 -23.23 8.15
N GLY A 2 54.16 -23.64 9.09
CA GLY A 2 52.74 -23.30 9.08
C GLY A 2 52.47 -21.83 9.44
N LYS A 3 51.29 -21.33 9.06
CA LYS A 3 50.86 -19.97 9.43
C LYS A 3 50.67 -19.88 10.96
N PRO A 4 51.07 -18.76 11.60
CA PRO A 4 50.95 -18.62 13.04
C PRO A 4 49.49 -18.55 13.48
N ASN A 5 49.18 -19.05 14.68
CA ASN A 5 47.82 -19.10 15.23
C ASN A 5 47.10 -17.74 15.22
N ARG A 6 47.82 -16.63 15.36
CA ARG A 6 47.25 -15.27 15.27
C ARG A 6 46.66 -14.98 13.89
N GLU A 7 47.27 -15.51 12.83
CA GLU A 7 46.79 -15.32 11.46
C GLU A 7 45.57 -16.18 11.16
N LEU A 8 45.52 -17.40 11.72
CA LEU A 8 44.39 -18.32 11.58
C LEU A 8 43.18 -17.89 12.42
N LEU A 9 43.38 -17.50 13.68
CA LEU A 9 42.29 -17.23 14.62
C LEU A 9 41.78 -15.79 14.57
N SER A 10 42.66 -14.81 14.34
CA SER A 10 42.30 -13.39 14.41
C SER A 10 42.52 -12.65 13.09
N GLY A 11 42.70 -13.35 11.97
CA GLY A 11 43.05 -12.72 10.68
C GLY A 11 44.37 -11.95 10.68
N GLY A 12 45.21 -12.12 11.71
CA GLY A 12 46.58 -11.63 11.79
C GLY A 12 46.74 -10.13 11.64
N LYS A 13 47.35 -9.72 10.52
CA LYS A 13 47.68 -8.31 10.20
C LYS A 13 46.43 -7.52 9.79
N ARG A 14 45.52 -8.15 9.03
CA ARG A 14 44.29 -7.51 8.50
C ARG A 14 43.39 -7.00 9.61
N TYR A 15 43.22 -7.77 10.69
CA TYR A 15 42.43 -7.36 11.84
C TYR A 15 43.05 -6.17 12.60
N LYS A 16 44.38 -6.14 12.74
CA LYS A 16 45.08 -5.02 13.38
C LYS A 16 44.98 -3.74 12.53
N GLU A 17 45.09 -3.87 11.21
CA GLU A 17 44.93 -2.75 10.27
C GLU A 17 43.50 -2.23 10.29
N ALA A 18 42.50 -3.11 10.20
CA ALA A 18 41.09 -2.75 10.30
C ALA A 18 40.77 -2.03 11.62
N ARG A 19 41.30 -2.52 12.75
CA ARG A 19 41.11 -1.88 14.05
C ARG A 19 41.78 -0.50 14.14
N LYS A 20 42.94 -0.31 13.53
CA LYS A 20 43.61 1.01 13.44
C LYS A 20 42.83 1.98 12.55
N LEU A 21 42.21 1.49 11.48
CA LEU A 21 41.39 2.29 10.56
C LEU A 21 40.06 2.73 11.20
N LYS A 22 39.44 1.90 12.05
CA LYS A 22 38.16 2.20 12.74
C LYS A 22 38.18 3.48 13.59
N HIS A 23 39.33 3.84 14.17
CA HIS A 23 39.46 5.02 15.04
C HIS A 23 40.09 6.24 14.35
N ARG A 24 40.47 6.14 13.07
CA ARG A 24 40.95 7.31 12.33
C ARG A 24 39.76 8.10 11.81
N VAL A 25 39.75 9.39 12.09
CA VAL A 25 38.84 10.34 11.43
C VAL A 25 39.14 10.26 9.94
N SER A 26 38.13 9.90 9.14
CA SER A 26 38.25 9.88 7.69
C SER A 26 38.37 11.33 7.20
N GLU A 27 39.56 11.70 6.74
CA GLU A 27 39.77 12.97 6.06
C GLU A 27 38.99 12.97 4.75
N VAL A 28 38.07 13.93 4.58
CA VAL A 28 37.29 14.07 3.36
C VAL A 28 38.14 14.80 2.33
N VAL A 29 38.82 14.03 1.47
CA VAL A 29 39.60 14.59 0.37
C VAL A 29 38.69 14.85 -0.83
N PHE A 30 38.73 16.08 -1.34
CA PHE A 30 37.93 16.48 -2.50
C PHE A 30 38.57 16.00 -3.80
N ASP A 31 37.94 15.00 -4.41
CA ASP A 31 38.36 14.46 -5.70
C ASP A 31 37.60 15.15 -6.84
N LYS A 32 38.31 15.94 -7.64
CA LYS A 32 37.72 16.78 -8.70
C LYS A 32 37.09 15.92 -9.80
N GLU A 33 37.67 14.75 -10.10
CA GLU A 33 37.18 13.86 -11.15
C GLU A 33 35.84 13.22 -10.74
N LYS A 34 35.78 12.66 -9.52
CA LYS A 34 34.51 12.14 -8.96
C LYS A 34 33.43 13.21 -8.86
N ARG A 35 33.82 14.46 -8.61
CA ARG A 35 32.88 15.58 -8.60
C ARG A 35 32.34 15.88 -10.00
N GLN A 36 33.16 15.80 -11.04
CA GLN A 36 32.69 15.93 -12.43
C GLN A 36 31.77 14.78 -12.83
N ASP A 37 32.09 13.55 -12.45
CA ASP A 37 31.21 12.38 -12.65
C ASP A 37 29.90 12.51 -11.89
N TYR A 38 29.95 13.05 -10.67
CA TYR A 38 28.74 13.36 -9.90
C TYR A 38 27.95 14.51 -10.54
N LEU A 39 28.57 15.53 -11.11
CA LEU A 39 27.82 16.60 -11.77
C LEU A 39 27.21 16.18 -13.11
N THR A 40 27.82 15.25 -13.84
CA THR A 40 27.33 14.83 -15.17
C THR A 40 26.48 13.56 -15.13
N GLY A 41 26.71 12.67 -14.16
CA GLY A 41 26.09 11.36 -14.04
C GLY A 41 24.69 11.31 -13.40
N PHE A 42 23.83 12.31 -13.64
CA PHE A 42 22.49 12.37 -13.01
C PHE A 42 21.64 11.12 -13.27
N HIS A 43 21.70 10.58 -14.49
CA HIS A 43 20.96 9.37 -14.85
C HIS A 43 21.46 8.15 -14.06
N LYS A 44 22.79 7.99 -13.95
CA LYS A 44 23.42 6.93 -13.13
C LYS A 44 22.94 7.01 -11.68
N ARG A 45 22.96 8.20 -11.07
CA ARG A 45 22.43 8.38 -9.70
C ARG A 45 20.94 8.16 -9.56
N LYS A 46 20.15 8.47 -10.59
CA LYS A 46 18.71 8.19 -10.57
C LYS A 46 18.47 6.68 -10.61
N LEU A 47 19.22 5.93 -11.41
CA LEU A 47 19.16 4.48 -11.44
C LEU A 47 19.66 3.87 -10.12
N GLU A 48 20.80 4.32 -9.61
CA GLU A 48 21.34 3.87 -8.32
C GLU A 48 20.35 4.10 -7.16
N ARG A 49 19.68 5.25 -7.13
CA ARG A 49 18.64 5.53 -6.12
C ARG A 49 17.45 4.59 -6.24
N LYS A 50 17.01 4.29 -7.47
CA LYS A 50 15.93 3.32 -7.70
C LYS A 50 16.34 1.93 -7.24
N LYS A 51 17.53 1.47 -7.65
CA LYS A 51 18.07 0.17 -7.25
C LYS A 51 18.22 0.07 -5.74
N LYS A 52 18.83 1.07 -5.09
CA LYS A 52 18.96 1.11 -3.64
C LYS A 52 17.61 1.07 -2.91
N ALA A 53 16.58 1.72 -3.46
CA ALA A 53 15.24 1.65 -2.90
C ALA A 53 14.61 0.26 -3.06
N GLN A 54 14.86 -0.42 -4.18
CA GLN A 54 14.46 -1.82 -4.39
C GLN A 54 15.19 -2.75 -3.42
N ASP A 55 16.52 -2.68 -3.39
CA ASP A 55 17.37 -3.49 -2.51
C ASP A 55 16.95 -3.34 -1.02
N TYR A 56 16.61 -2.11 -0.59
CA TYR A 56 16.16 -1.86 0.78
C TYR A 56 14.81 -2.52 1.09
N LEU A 57 13.86 -2.48 0.15
CA LEU A 57 12.56 -3.14 0.32
C LEU A 57 12.71 -4.66 0.33
N GLU A 58 13.59 -5.21 -0.50
CA GLU A 58 13.91 -6.64 -0.52
C GLU A 58 14.58 -7.09 0.79
N GLU A 59 15.52 -6.30 1.32
CA GLU A 59 16.18 -6.60 2.59
C GLU A 59 15.18 -6.58 3.76
N GLN A 60 14.25 -5.61 3.76
CA GLN A 60 13.17 -5.57 4.75
C GLN A 60 12.26 -6.80 4.63
N ALA A 61 11.82 -7.14 3.41
CA ALA A 61 10.97 -8.32 3.19
C ALA A 61 11.66 -9.62 3.61
N LYS A 62 12.97 -9.76 3.36
CA LYS A 62 13.76 -10.91 3.83
C LYS A 62 13.81 -10.98 5.35
N LYS A 63 14.05 -9.86 6.03
CA LYS A 63 14.04 -9.78 7.51
C LYS A 63 12.68 -10.14 8.08
N ASP A 64 11.61 -9.59 7.53
CA ASP A 64 10.25 -9.87 7.97
C ASP A 64 9.90 -11.36 7.81
N ARG A 65 10.25 -11.97 6.66
CA ARG A 65 10.06 -13.41 6.43
C ARG A 65 10.83 -14.27 7.44
N LEU A 66 12.05 -13.87 7.79
CA LEU A 66 12.87 -14.59 8.77
C LEU A 66 12.28 -14.47 10.18
N GLU A 67 11.82 -13.28 10.56
CA GLU A 67 11.14 -13.04 11.84
C GLU A 67 9.82 -13.80 11.94
N GLU A 68 9.03 -13.86 10.87
CA GLU A 68 7.80 -14.66 10.81
C GLU A 68 8.10 -16.15 10.99
N ARG A 69 9.12 -16.67 10.29
CA ARG A 69 9.56 -18.06 10.46
C ARG A 69 10.01 -18.34 11.90
N ALA A 70 10.76 -17.42 12.52
CA ALA A 70 11.18 -17.54 13.90
C ALA A 70 9.98 -17.58 14.87
N LYS A 71 9.01 -16.68 14.70
CA LYS A 71 7.77 -16.64 15.51
C LYS A 71 6.98 -17.94 15.38
N ILE A 72 6.82 -18.48 14.16
CA ILE A 72 6.13 -19.76 13.94
C ILE A 72 6.86 -20.91 14.66
N ARG A 73 8.20 -20.93 14.63
CA ARG A 73 8.99 -21.94 15.35
C ARG A 73 8.81 -21.83 16.86
N GLU A 74 8.83 -20.63 17.41
CA GLU A 74 8.59 -20.39 18.84
C GLU A 74 7.18 -20.80 19.26
N GLU A 75 6.17 -20.44 18.48
CA GLU A 75 4.78 -20.85 18.71
C GLU A 75 4.62 -22.37 18.70
N ARG A 76 5.23 -23.07 17.74
CA ARG A 76 5.23 -24.55 17.68
C ARG A 76 5.89 -25.14 18.91
N LYS A 77 7.07 -24.65 19.32
CA LYS A 77 7.77 -25.11 20.53
C LYS A 77 6.90 -24.94 21.78
N LEU A 78 6.25 -23.78 21.92
CA LEU A 78 5.38 -23.48 23.06
C LEU A 78 4.12 -24.36 23.06
N GLN A 79 3.54 -24.66 21.89
CA GLN A 79 2.43 -25.60 21.78
C GLN A 79 2.83 -27.03 22.17
N VAL A 80 4.02 -27.49 21.74
CA VAL A 80 4.55 -28.81 22.13
C VAL A 80 4.77 -28.89 23.64
N GLN A 81 5.40 -27.87 24.24
CA GLN A 81 5.60 -27.83 25.69
C GLN A 81 4.29 -27.85 26.48
N LYS A 82 3.26 -27.10 26.03
CA LYS A 82 1.92 -27.13 26.63
C LYS A 82 1.30 -28.53 26.58
N LYS A 83 1.38 -29.21 25.43
CA LYS A 83 0.88 -30.58 25.27
C LYS A 83 1.61 -31.58 26.16
N LEU A 84 2.94 -31.47 26.27
CA LEU A 84 3.73 -32.31 27.18
C LEU A 84 3.35 -32.09 28.65
N ALA A 85 3.14 -30.83 29.06
CA ALA A 85 2.69 -30.50 30.41
C ALA A 85 1.28 -31.06 30.69
N GLU A 86 0.35 -30.93 29.75
CA GLU A 86 -1.00 -31.51 29.84
C GLU A 86 -0.96 -33.04 29.94
N MET A 87 -0.13 -33.69 29.12
CA MET A 87 0.09 -35.15 29.17
C MET A 87 0.65 -35.59 30.52
N LYS A 88 1.64 -34.86 31.05
CA LYS A 88 2.23 -35.12 32.38
C LYS A 88 1.19 -34.95 33.49
N GLN A 89 0.38 -33.90 33.44
CA GLN A 89 -0.68 -33.65 34.41
C GLN A 89 -1.77 -34.73 34.35
N ALA A 90 -2.14 -35.19 33.15
CA ALA A 90 -3.09 -36.29 32.97
C ALA A 90 -2.55 -37.63 33.52
N MET A 91 -1.23 -37.87 33.38
CA MET A 91 -0.55 -39.03 33.96
C MET A 91 -0.55 -38.98 35.49
N GLU A 92 -0.29 -37.80 36.08
CA GLU A 92 -0.30 -37.61 37.54
C GLU A 92 -1.70 -37.79 38.15
N LEU A 93 -2.76 -37.41 37.44
CA LEU A 93 -4.15 -37.59 37.88
C LEU A 93 -4.68 -39.04 37.78
N ASN A 94 -4.02 -39.92 37.03
CA ASN A 94 -4.39 -41.33 36.90
C ASN A 94 -3.22 -42.27 37.27
N PRO A 95 -2.94 -42.48 38.58
CA PRO A 95 -1.81 -43.30 39.04
C PRO A 95 -1.91 -44.79 38.68
N PHE A 96 -3.03 -45.24 38.13
CA PHE A 96 -3.27 -46.64 37.78
C PHE A 96 -2.83 -47.02 36.35
N LEU A 97 -2.51 -46.04 35.49
CA LEU A 97 -1.97 -46.30 34.14
C LEU A 97 -0.47 -46.66 34.12
N ASP A 98 0.24 -46.48 35.24
CA ASP A 98 1.70 -46.61 35.32
C ASP A 98 2.23 -48.07 35.27
N LYS A 99 1.34 -49.08 35.31
CA LYS A 99 1.75 -50.48 35.51
C LYS A 99 1.82 -51.35 34.25
N ASN A 100 1.44 -50.87 33.07
CA ASN A 100 1.30 -51.77 31.91
C ASN A 100 2.04 -51.38 30.62
N ASP A 101 2.88 -50.35 30.60
CA ASP A 101 3.61 -49.97 29.39
C ASP A 101 5.13 -50.12 29.52
N LYS A 102 5.57 -51.38 29.63
CA LYS A 102 6.96 -51.77 29.39
C LYS A 102 7.30 -51.85 27.88
N TYR A 103 6.37 -51.51 26.98
CA TYR A 103 6.52 -51.65 25.53
C TYR A 103 6.61 -50.33 24.74
N PHE A 104 6.57 -49.18 25.41
CA PHE A 104 6.65 -47.86 24.73
C PHE A 104 7.98 -47.12 24.94
N SER A 105 8.94 -47.71 25.66
CA SER A 105 10.19 -47.04 26.08
C SER A 105 11.33 -47.11 25.05
N ASP A 106 11.10 -47.58 23.82
CA ASP A 106 12.15 -47.74 22.81
C ASP A 106 11.91 -46.92 21.52
N SER A 107 10.98 -45.97 21.54
CA SER A 107 11.02 -44.91 20.54
C SER A 107 12.00 -43.87 21.04
N GLU A 108 13.26 -44.13 20.71
CA GLU A 108 14.37 -43.20 20.78
C GLU A 108 13.89 -41.77 20.53
N ASN A 109 14.44 -40.84 21.32
CA ASN A 109 14.55 -39.45 20.94
C ASN A 109 15.32 -39.38 19.62
N ASN A 110 14.64 -39.64 18.50
CA ASN A 110 14.94 -38.95 17.28
C ASN A 110 14.43 -37.53 17.54
N ASP A 111 15.29 -36.75 18.20
CA ASP A 111 15.46 -35.36 17.82
C ASP A 111 15.83 -35.40 16.34
N ASP A 112 14.83 -35.64 15.47
CA ASP A 112 14.84 -35.13 14.12
C ASP A 112 14.79 -33.60 14.34
N ASP A 113 15.97 -33.05 14.60
CA ASP A 113 16.36 -31.80 13.99
C ASP A 113 16.04 -31.98 12.50
N ASP A 114 14.78 -31.71 12.14
CA ASP A 114 14.42 -31.24 10.81
C ASP A 114 15.24 -29.95 10.63
N ASP A 115 16.53 -30.15 10.29
CA ASP A 115 17.27 -29.36 9.32
C ASP A 115 16.41 -29.39 8.05
N ASP A 116 15.30 -28.65 8.10
CA ASP A 116 14.50 -28.30 6.94
C ASP A 116 15.43 -27.37 6.16
N ASP A 117 16.13 -28.02 5.23
CA ASP A 117 17.16 -27.53 4.34
C ASP A 117 17.00 -26.03 4.13
N ASP A 118 18.09 -25.34 4.42
CA ASP A 118 18.38 -24.01 3.91
C ASP A 118 18.43 -24.13 2.38
N ASP A 119 17.26 -24.18 1.74
CA ASP A 119 17.08 -23.76 0.36
C ASP A 119 17.38 -22.26 0.36
N GLU A 120 18.67 -21.95 0.41
CA GLU A 120 19.25 -20.80 -0.28
C GLU A 120 18.77 -20.89 -1.73
N ASP A 121 17.60 -20.32 -1.95
CA ASP A 121 17.08 -19.97 -3.27
C ASP A 121 18.03 -18.91 -3.83
N ASP A 122 19.19 -19.38 -4.28
CA ASP A 122 20.13 -18.66 -5.14
C ASP A 122 19.46 -18.58 -6.51
N GLU A 123 18.45 -17.71 -6.60
CA GLU A 123 17.93 -17.23 -7.88
C GLU A 123 19.07 -16.47 -8.56
N GLU A 124 19.97 -17.19 -9.23
CA GLU A 124 20.77 -16.65 -10.33
C GLU A 124 19.78 -16.13 -11.38
N GLU A 125 19.49 -14.83 -11.29
CA GLU A 125 18.63 -14.10 -12.20
C GLU A 125 19.33 -14.02 -13.57
N ASP A 126 19.00 -14.95 -14.46
CA ASP A 126 19.34 -14.97 -15.88
C ASP A 126 18.65 -13.80 -16.59
N ASN A 127 19.25 -12.62 -16.46
CA ASN A 127 18.84 -11.42 -17.16
C ASN A 127 19.17 -11.51 -18.67
N GLU A 128 18.47 -12.36 -19.42
CA GLU A 128 18.43 -12.29 -20.88
C GLU A 128 17.51 -11.13 -21.31
N PHE A 129 18.08 -9.92 -21.20
CA PHE A 129 17.50 -8.68 -21.68
C PHE A 129 17.48 -8.67 -23.22
N HIS A 130 16.36 -9.06 -23.82
CA HIS A 130 16.07 -8.76 -25.22
C HIS A 130 15.87 -7.25 -25.40
N ASP A 131 16.88 -6.61 -25.99
CA ASP A 131 16.91 -5.20 -26.37
C ASP A 131 15.91 -4.92 -27.51
N ALA A 132 14.64 -4.70 -27.14
CA ALA A 132 13.63 -4.14 -28.04
C ALA A 132 13.57 -2.61 -27.86
N ARG A 133 14.65 -1.95 -28.29
CA ARG A 133 14.65 -0.51 -28.57
C ARG A 133 13.83 -0.25 -29.83
N GLU A 134 12.55 0.06 -29.66
CA GLU A 134 11.85 0.96 -30.60
C GLU A 134 10.98 1.97 -29.85
N ASN A 135 11.45 3.22 -29.87
CA ASN A 135 10.69 4.46 -29.97
C ASN A 135 9.48 4.68 -29.03
N ILE A 136 9.73 5.25 -27.86
CA ILE A 136 8.84 6.30 -27.32
C ILE A 136 9.73 7.47 -26.86
N SER A 137 9.85 8.47 -27.74
CA SER A 137 10.19 9.83 -27.31
C SER A 137 8.96 10.49 -26.70
N ASP A 138 9.21 11.41 -25.77
CA ASP A 138 8.29 12.47 -25.34
C ASP A 138 7.27 12.15 -24.24
N VAL A 139 7.74 12.02 -22.99
CA VAL A 139 6.98 12.56 -21.84
C VAL A 139 7.91 13.28 -20.88
N LYS A 140 7.80 14.62 -20.86
CA LYS A 140 8.45 15.53 -19.91
C LYS A 140 7.75 15.42 -18.55
N PHE A 141 8.45 14.91 -17.53
CA PHE A 141 8.01 15.01 -16.14
C PHE A 141 8.81 16.10 -15.44
N ALA A 142 8.10 17.17 -15.10
CA ALA A 142 8.59 18.30 -14.31
C ALA A 142 8.80 17.90 -12.85
N ASP A 143 9.87 18.47 -12.32
CA ASP A 143 10.37 18.46 -10.95
C ASP A 143 9.45 19.28 -10.03
N GLY A 144 9.36 18.91 -8.75
CA GLY A 144 8.41 19.57 -7.84
C GLY A 144 8.44 19.10 -6.39
N LEU A 145 9.61 19.24 -5.76
CA LEU A 145 9.83 19.74 -4.39
C LEU A 145 9.05 19.14 -3.19
N ASN A 146 9.84 18.46 -2.35
CA ASN A 146 9.98 18.59 -0.90
C ASN A 146 9.23 19.75 -0.21
N SER A 147 8.38 19.42 0.77
CA SER A 147 8.30 20.12 2.06
C SER A 147 7.75 19.15 3.12
N GLU A 148 8.61 18.68 4.03
CA GLU A 148 8.17 18.29 5.36
C GLU A 148 7.46 19.48 6.02
N GLU A 149 6.14 19.37 6.18
CA GLU A 149 5.41 20.10 7.22
C GLU A 149 4.70 19.07 8.10
N GLU A 150 5.19 19.02 9.33
CA GLU A 150 4.69 18.30 10.48
C GLU A 150 3.26 18.76 10.81
N TRP A 151 2.31 17.85 10.57
CA TRP A 151 0.88 18.07 10.74
C TRP A 151 0.51 18.01 12.22
N LEU A 152 0.36 19.16 12.88
CA LEU A 152 -0.24 19.24 14.22
C LEU A 152 -1.75 19.43 14.08
N GLY A 153 -2.50 18.42 14.52
CA GLY A 153 -3.92 18.24 14.28
C GLY A 153 -4.80 19.41 14.73
N ILE A 154 -5.94 19.54 14.05
CA ILE A 154 -7.07 20.35 14.51
C ILE A 154 -7.61 19.69 15.78
N ASP A 155 -7.47 20.39 16.91
CA ASP A 155 -8.08 20.01 18.18
C ASP A 155 -9.60 19.89 18.02
N ASP A 156 -10.07 18.66 18.23
CA ASP A 156 -11.45 18.20 18.16
C ASP A 156 -12.21 18.63 19.43
N LYS A 157 -12.44 19.94 19.59
CA LYS A 157 -13.33 20.47 20.63
C LYS A 157 -14.34 21.45 20.02
N TYR A 158 -15.29 20.94 19.25
CA TYR A 158 -16.68 21.42 19.22
C TYR A 158 -17.53 20.40 18.46
N LYS A 159 -17.84 19.28 19.13
CA LYS A 159 -19.04 18.51 18.85
C LYS A 159 -20.04 18.88 19.92
N ASP A 160 -21.11 19.56 19.54
CA ASP A 160 -22.39 19.35 20.19
C ASP A 160 -23.52 19.60 19.19
N ASN A 161 -24.33 18.54 19.07
CA ASN A 161 -25.75 18.51 18.71
C ASN A 161 -26.22 19.20 17.43
N VAL A 162 -26.69 18.40 16.48
CA VAL A 162 -28.15 18.22 16.26
C VAL A 162 -28.35 17.02 15.33
N GLU A 163 -28.98 16.00 15.87
CA GLU A 163 -29.60 14.90 15.13
C GLU A 163 -31.07 15.23 14.82
N SER A 164 -31.59 14.63 13.75
CA SER A 164 -33.00 14.44 13.35
C SER A 164 -33.40 15.18 12.05
N THR A 165 -33.30 14.49 10.91
CA THR A 165 -34.36 13.69 10.22
C THR A 165 -35.28 14.51 9.29
N THR A 166 -35.38 13.99 8.06
CA THR A 166 -36.53 14.05 7.13
C THR A 166 -36.69 15.28 6.24
N THR A 167 -36.45 15.02 4.95
CA THR A 167 -37.17 15.51 3.77
C THR A 167 -37.08 16.98 3.33
N GLN A 168 -36.94 17.08 2.00
CA GLN A 168 -37.18 18.21 1.12
C GLN A 168 -36.00 19.17 0.91
N LYS A 169 -35.40 19.00 -0.28
CA LYS A 169 -34.69 20.08 -1.00
C LYS A 169 -35.54 21.35 -0.95
N LYS A 170 -35.12 22.33 -0.15
CA LYS A 170 -35.45 23.73 -0.38
C LYS A 170 -34.16 24.45 -0.70
N VAL A 171 -34.13 24.98 -1.91
CA VAL A 171 -33.12 25.94 -2.36
C VAL A 171 -33.14 27.07 -1.34
N LYS A 172 -31.99 27.39 -0.73
CA LYS A 172 -31.87 28.50 0.21
C LYS A 172 -32.14 29.78 -0.58
N SER A 173 -33.37 30.31 -0.54
CA SER A 173 -33.61 31.71 -0.89
C SER A 173 -32.77 32.55 0.07
N GLY A 174 -32.00 33.50 -0.47
CA GLY A 174 -31.18 34.41 0.32
C GLY A 174 -31.98 35.14 1.41
N ILE A 175 -31.27 35.73 2.36
CA ILE A 175 -31.80 36.38 3.57
C ILE A 175 -32.69 37.60 3.26
N LEU A 176 -32.70 38.10 2.02
CA LEU A 176 -33.52 39.24 1.60
C LEU A 176 -34.94 38.79 1.22
N LYS A 177 -35.88 39.06 2.11
CA LYS A 177 -37.32 39.03 1.81
C LYS A 177 -37.69 40.40 1.21
N LYS A 178 -38.29 40.43 0.02
CA LYS A 178 -38.94 41.65 -0.50
C LYS A 178 -40.04 42.04 0.50
N GLN A 179 -39.88 43.18 1.17
CA GLN A 179 -40.96 43.79 1.95
C GLN A 179 -41.63 44.81 1.04
N ILE A 180 -42.90 44.59 0.73
CA ILE A 180 -43.77 45.53 0.02
C ILE A 180 -44.55 46.27 1.10
N TYR A 181 -44.50 47.60 1.09
CA TYR A 181 -45.30 48.45 1.97
C TYR A 181 -46.37 49.11 1.10
N ASP A 182 -47.64 48.81 1.39
CA ASP A 182 -48.77 49.54 0.83
C ASP A 182 -49.12 50.68 1.81
N ILE A 183 -49.12 51.91 1.31
CA ILE A 183 -49.44 53.12 2.09
C ILE A 183 -50.76 53.65 1.55
N ASP A 184 -51.88 53.39 2.25
CA ASP A 184 -53.23 53.82 1.86
C ASP A 184 -53.62 55.17 2.47
N ASN A 185 -52.69 56.13 2.55
CA ASN A 185 -52.92 57.42 3.21
C ASN A 185 -52.82 58.57 2.20
N ASP A 186 -53.97 59.18 1.87
CA ASP A 186 -54.13 60.17 0.79
C ASP A 186 -53.43 61.53 1.04
N ASP A 187 -52.95 61.78 2.27
CA ASP A 187 -52.23 63.01 2.65
C ASP A 187 -50.69 62.87 2.58
N ALA A 188 -50.16 61.76 2.04
CA ALA A 188 -48.72 61.60 1.83
C ALA A 188 -48.23 62.39 0.59
N PRO A 189 -47.05 63.04 0.62
CA PRO A 189 -46.57 63.89 -0.49
C PRO A 189 -46.33 63.18 -1.83
N VAL A 190 -46.27 61.84 -1.84
CA VAL A 190 -46.06 61.03 -3.05
C VAL A 190 -46.98 59.80 -2.96
N ILE A 191 -48.01 59.76 -3.81
CA ILE A 191 -48.98 58.66 -3.91
C ILE A 191 -48.51 57.70 -5.01
N GLY A 192 -48.15 56.47 -4.64
CA GLY A 192 -47.74 55.42 -5.59
C GLY A 192 -46.70 54.43 -5.02
N MET A 193 -46.54 53.28 -5.71
CA MET A 193 -45.60 52.23 -5.31
C MET A 193 -44.15 52.71 -5.50
N SER A 194 -43.36 52.71 -4.42
CA SER A 194 -41.91 52.94 -4.51
C SER A 194 -41.19 51.60 -4.67
N GLU A 195 -40.65 51.35 -5.86
CA GLU A 195 -39.81 50.18 -6.12
C GLU A 195 -38.36 50.52 -5.77
N VAL A 196 -37.81 49.87 -4.74
CA VAL A 196 -36.39 49.97 -4.39
C VAL A 196 -35.63 48.92 -5.21
N THR A 197 -35.05 49.33 -6.33
CA THR A 197 -34.11 48.53 -7.12
C THR A 197 -32.77 48.45 -6.38
N ILE A 198 -32.48 47.28 -5.80
CA ILE A 198 -31.16 47.00 -5.23
C ILE A 198 -30.24 46.61 -6.38
N GLU A 199 -29.41 47.54 -6.84
CA GLU A 199 -28.32 47.24 -7.76
C GLU A 199 -27.29 46.37 -7.01
N SER A 200 -26.98 45.20 -7.54
CA SER A 200 -25.94 44.34 -6.98
C SER A 200 -24.59 45.05 -7.13
N LEU A 201 -24.09 45.62 -6.04
CA LEU A 201 -22.76 46.21 -6.00
C LEU A 201 -21.75 45.10 -6.31
N GLU A 202 -21.21 45.13 -7.52
CA GLU A 202 -20.22 44.16 -8.00
C GLU A 202 -18.99 44.29 -7.08
N ASN A 203 -18.62 43.20 -6.40
CA ASN A 203 -17.53 43.24 -5.43
C ASN A 203 -16.25 43.68 -6.17
N PRO A 204 -15.64 44.83 -5.81
CA PRO A 204 -14.47 45.34 -6.54
C PRO A 204 -13.26 44.41 -6.45
N ASN A 205 -13.29 43.41 -5.56
CA ASN A 205 -12.29 42.35 -5.44
C ASN A 205 -12.72 41.03 -6.11
N PHE A 206 -13.61 41.05 -7.10
CA PHE A 206 -13.94 39.85 -7.87
C PHE A 206 -12.71 39.40 -8.67
N LEU A 207 -11.96 38.46 -8.11
CA LEU A 207 -10.87 37.78 -8.79
C LEU A 207 -11.47 36.86 -9.83
N ASP A 208 -11.29 37.20 -11.11
CA ASP A 208 -11.61 36.30 -12.21
C ASP A 208 -10.71 35.06 -12.12
N LEU A 209 -11.25 33.96 -11.58
CA LEU A 209 -10.53 32.70 -11.41
C LEU A 209 -9.92 32.19 -12.72
N GLN A 210 -10.49 32.54 -13.88
CA GLN A 210 -9.90 32.14 -15.16
C GLN A 210 -8.60 32.88 -15.45
N SER A 211 -8.50 34.16 -15.08
CA SER A 211 -7.27 34.95 -15.23
C SER A 211 -6.16 34.42 -14.32
N VAL A 212 -6.49 34.12 -13.06
CA VAL A 212 -5.55 33.58 -12.07
C VAL A 212 -5.07 32.18 -12.49
N THR A 213 -5.96 31.33 -12.98
CA THR A 213 -5.56 29.99 -13.43
C THR A 213 -4.76 30.01 -14.73
N LYS A 214 -5.03 30.94 -15.65
CA LYS A 214 -4.16 31.18 -16.82
C LYS A 214 -2.76 31.64 -16.41
N GLN A 215 -2.64 32.50 -15.40
CA GLN A 215 -1.33 32.91 -14.86
C GLN A 215 -0.57 31.74 -14.22
N MET A 216 -1.30 30.82 -13.58
CA MET A 216 -0.73 29.62 -12.96
C MET A 216 -0.58 28.44 -13.94
N ASN A 217 -0.90 28.65 -15.23
CA ASN A 217 -0.90 27.62 -16.27
C ASN A 217 -1.72 26.36 -15.92
N VAL A 218 -2.89 26.54 -15.29
CA VAL A 218 -3.79 25.46 -14.84
C VAL A 218 -5.05 25.39 -15.71
N ASP A 219 -5.35 24.20 -16.25
CA ASP A 219 -6.59 23.92 -17.00
C ASP A 219 -7.76 23.55 -16.07
N LEU A 220 -8.68 24.49 -15.83
CA LEU A 220 -9.87 24.21 -15.01
C LEU A 220 -10.88 23.24 -15.66
N THR A 221 -10.82 23.04 -16.97
CA THR A 221 -11.74 22.16 -17.71
C THR A 221 -11.60 20.68 -17.32
N LYS A 222 -10.41 20.26 -16.91
CA LYS A 222 -10.08 18.87 -16.53
C LYS A 222 -10.24 18.59 -15.04
N THR A 223 -10.72 19.56 -14.26
CA THR A 223 -10.81 19.45 -12.79
C THR A 223 -11.66 18.28 -12.34
N ALA A 224 -12.81 18.06 -13.00
CA ALA A 224 -13.69 16.92 -12.71
C ALA A 224 -13.00 15.58 -12.98
N ASP A 225 -12.27 15.46 -14.08
CA ASP A 225 -11.55 14.23 -14.44
C ASP A 225 -10.40 13.93 -13.47
N VAL A 226 -9.65 14.96 -13.08
CA VAL A 226 -8.58 14.85 -12.08
C VAL A 226 -9.15 14.42 -10.73
N LEU A 227 -10.28 15.02 -10.32
CA LEU A 227 -10.99 14.65 -9.08
C LEU A 227 -11.45 13.19 -9.12
N ASN A 228 -12.11 12.78 -10.21
CA ASN A 228 -12.57 11.40 -10.39
C ASN A 228 -11.39 10.41 -10.42
N GLY A 229 -10.29 10.77 -11.07
CA GLY A 229 -9.04 9.99 -11.07
C GLY A 229 -8.44 9.85 -9.67
N SER A 230 -8.46 10.91 -8.87
CA SER A 230 -7.99 10.88 -7.47
C SER A 230 -8.87 9.95 -6.61
N ILE A 231 -10.19 10.09 -6.71
CA ILE A 231 -11.16 9.26 -5.99
C ILE A 231 -10.98 7.78 -6.33
N THR A 232 -10.81 7.44 -7.61
CA THR A 232 -10.59 6.04 -8.03
C THR A 232 -9.28 5.47 -7.51
N ARG A 233 -8.19 6.24 -7.51
CA ARG A 233 -6.90 5.82 -6.91
C ARG A 233 -7.02 5.60 -5.41
N ALA A 234 -7.62 6.55 -4.69
CA ALA A 234 -7.85 6.44 -3.25
C ALA A 234 -8.68 5.20 -2.89
N LYS A 235 -9.75 4.94 -3.65
CA LYS A 235 -10.57 3.73 -3.50
C LYS A 235 -9.80 2.43 -3.76
N LYS A 236 -8.96 2.39 -4.81
CA LYS A 236 -8.09 1.25 -5.08
C LYS A 236 -7.10 1.02 -3.94
N TYR A 237 -6.51 2.09 -3.41
CA TYR A 237 -5.58 2.02 -2.29
C TYR A 237 -6.26 1.54 -1.00
N ALA A 238 -7.44 2.07 -0.67
CA ALA A 238 -8.24 1.60 0.46
C ALA A 238 -8.59 0.10 0.33
N ARG A 239 -8.87 -0.37 -0.88
CA ARG A 239 -9.08 -1.80 -1.15
C ARG A 239 -7.81 -2.62 -1.00
N LEU A 240 -6.66 -2.11 -1.44
CA LEU A 240 -5.36 -2.77 -1.29
C LEU A 240 -4.98 -2.89 0.19
N MET A 241 -5.27 -1.85 0.99
CA MET A 241 -5.02 -1.81 2.43
C MET A 241 -6.07 -2.55 3.27
N GLY A 242 -7.04 -3.22 2.63
CA GLY A 242 -8.09 -3.96 3.35
C GLY A 242 -9.05 -3.07 4.16
N MET A 243 -8.99 -1.75 3.97
CA MET A 243 -9.84 -0.77 4.66
C MET A 243 -11.26 -0.72 4.07
N SER A 244 -11.46 -1.25 2.87
CA SER A 244 -12.78 -1.29 2.22
C SER A 244 -13.15 -2.71 1.77
N ASP A 245 -14.11 -3.32 2.47
CA ASP A 245 -14.71 -4.63 2.13
C ASP A 245 -15.93 -4.53 1.20
N SER A 246 -16.40 -3.31 0.89
CA SER A 246 -17.58 -3.14 0.04
C SER A 246 -17.19 -3.16 -1.44
N PRO A 247 -17.58 -4.20 -2.21
CA PRO A 247 -17.53 -4.08 -3.66
C PRO A 247 -18.43 -2.90 -4.02
N GLU A 248 -17.90 -1.97 -4.82
CA GLU A 248 -18.69 -0.84 -5.29
C GLU A 248 -20.03 -1.38 -5.83
N LYS A 249 -21.12 -0.94 -5.20
CA LYS A 249 -22.43 -0.99 -5.81
C LYS A 249 -22.33 -0.08 -7.03
N THR A 250 -21.85 -0.61 -8.15
CA THR A 250 -22.19 -0.03 -9.44
C THR A 250 -23.70 -0.05 -9.48
N GLU A 251 -24.32 1.13 -9.56
CA GLU A 251 -25.76 1.29 -9.69
C GLU A 251 -26.21 0.68 -11.02
N SER A 252 -26.26 -0.64 -11.10
CA SER A 252 -26.82 -1.39 -12.19
C SER A 252 -28.04 -2.11 -11.64
N VAL A 253 -29.20 -1.56 -11.99
CA VAL A 253 -30.44 -2.26 -12.37
C VAL A 253 -30.82 -3.46 -11.49
N LYS A 254 -31.98 -3.35 -10.82
CA LYS A 254 -32.72 -4.42 -10.12
C LYS A 254 -32.42 -5.82 -10.69
N GLY A 255 -31.50 -6.54 -10.07
CA GLY A 255 -31.10 -7.87 -10.50
C GLY A 255 -30.00 -8.43 -9.59
N LYS A 256 -30.41 -9.29 -8.66
CA LYS A 256 -29.60 -10.08 -7.71
C LYS A 256 -28.09 -10.13 -8.02
N VAL A 257 -27.28 -9.36 -7.29
CA VAL A 257 -25.82 -9.42 -7.37
C VAL A 257 -25.34 -10.66 -6.61
N SER A 258 -24.96 -11.71 -7.33
CA SER A 258 -24.29 -12.87 -6.73
C SER A 258 -22.88 -12.49 -6.32
N LYS A 259 -22.54 -12.60 -5.03
CA LYS A 259 -21.15 -12.49 -4.55
C LYS A 259 -20.25 -13.43 -5.36
N PRO A 260 -19.03 -13.01 -5.78
CA PRO A 260 -18.13 -13.90 -6.49
C PRO A 260 -17.79 -15.10 -5.60
N LYS A 261 -18.07 -16.32 -6.08
CA LYS A 261 -17.76 -17.55 -5.34
C LYS A 261 -16.24 -17.59 -5.12
N LYS A 262 -15.79 -17.59 -3.86
CA LYS A 262 -14.39 -17.81 -3.50
C LYS A 262 -13.93 -19.08 -4.21
N LYS A 263 -12.91 -18.99 -5.07
CA LYS A 263 -12.29 -20.15 -5.70
C LYS A 263 -11.69 -20.97 -4.56
N LYS A 264 -12.33 -22.08 -4.18
CA LYS A 264 -11.68 -23.06 -3.32
C LYS A 264 -10.51 -23.60 -4.15
N PHE A 265 -9.28 -23.30 -3.75
CA PHE A 265 -8.07 -23.93 -4.28
C PHE A 265 -8.09 -25.41 -3.86
N ARG A 266 -9.01 -26.17 -4.45
CA ARG A 266 -9.03 -27.62 -4.37
C ARG A 266 -8.40 -28.11 -5.66
N TYR A 267 -7.39 -28.95 -5.56
CA TYR A 267 -6.85 -29.64 -6.72
C TYR A 267 -7.99 -30.35 -7.45
N LEU A 268 -8.14 -30.05 -8.74
CA LEU A 268 -9.06 -30.78 -9.60
C LEU A 268 -8.66 -32.26 -9.57
N SER A 269 -9.63 -33.14 -9.33
CA SER A 269 -9.37 -34.58 -9.36
C SER A 269 -8.83 -35.00 -10.73
N LYS A 270 -8.19 -36.18 -10.81
CA LYS A 270 -7.69 -36.70 -12.11
C LYS A 270 -8.81 -36.78 -13.16
N THR A 271 -10.03 -37.12 -12.75
CA THR A 271 -11.22 -37.18 -13.62
C THR A 271 -11.69 -35.79 -14.05
N GLU A 272 -11.72 -34.81 -13.15
CA GLU A 272 -12.08 -33.43 -13.45
C GLU A 272 -11.08 -32.77 -14.42
N ARG A 273 -9.78 -32.99 -14.24
CA ARG A 273 -8.72 -32.52 -15.16
C ARG A 273 -8.91 -33.10 -16.57
N LYS A 274 -9.15 -34.41 -16.66
CA LYS A 274 -9.38 -35.09 -17.95
C LYS A 274 -10.60 -34.51 -18.69
N MET A 275 -11.69 -34.26 -17.97
CA MET A 275 -12.91 -33.64 -18.52
C MET A 275 -12.68 -32.20 -18.98
N LYS A 276 -11.91 -31.41 -18.22
CA LYS A 276 -11.56 -30.04 -18.61
C LYS A 276 -10.72 -30.00 -19.89
N ASN A 277 -9.68 -30.83 -19.97
CA ASN A 277 -8.85 -30.96 -21.17
C ASN A 277 -9.66 -31.43 -22.39
N MET A 278 -10.60 -32.37 -22.21
CA MET A 278 -11.49 -32.80 -23.28
C MET A 278 -12.40 -31.65 -23.76
N LYS A 279 -12.96 -30.86 -22.83
CA LYS A 279 -13.79 -29.69 -23.18
C LYS A 279 -13.00 -28.62 -23.92
N GLU A 280 -11.75 -28.36 -23.53
CA GLU A 280 -10.87 -27.42 -24.23
C GLU A 280 -10.53 -27.90 -25.65
N LYS A 281 -10.17 -29.19 -25.81
CA LYS A 281 -9.96 -29.80 -27.14
C LYS A 281 -11.20 -29.70 -28.02
N ASN A 282 -12.38 -29.99 -27.48
CA ASN A 282 -13.64 -29.87 -28.21
C ASN A 282 -13.97 -28.41 -28.58
N LYS A 283 -13.66 -27.44 -27.71
CA LYS A 283 -13.84 -26.02 -28.00
C LYS A 283 -12.88 -25.55 -29.09
N ALA A 284 -11.63 -25.99 -29.05
CA ALA A 284 -10.64 -25.72 -30.10
C ALA A 284 -11.07 -26.33 -31.44
N PHE A 285 -11.58 -27.57 -31.43
CA PHE A 285 -12.08 -28.23 -32.63
C PHE A 285 -13.30 -27.51 -33.23
N LYS A 286 -14.26 -27.08 -32.39
CA LYS A 286 -15.42 -26.29 -32.83
C LYS A 286 -15.04 -24.93 -33.39
N ARG A 287 -13.98 -24.29 -32.87
CA ARG A 287 -13.45 -23.03 -33.41
C ARG A 287 -12.85 -23.25 -34.80
N LYS A 288 -12.02 -24.29 -34.96
CA LYS A 288 -11.43 -24.66 -36.26
C LYS A 288 -12.43 -25.06 -37.34
N LYS A 289 -13.66 -25.44 -36.95
CA LYS A 289 -14.72 -25.83 -37.87
C LYS A 289 -15.65 -24.66 -38.25
N LYS A 290 -15.41 -23.48 -37.67
CA LYS A 290 -16.21 -22.26 -37.88
C LYS A 290 -15.53 -21.27 -38.82
N ASP A 291 -14.25 -21.46 -39.09
CA ASP A 291 -13.49 -20.84 -40.19
C ASP A 291 -13.55 -21.76 -41.43
#